data_AF-A0AAE3AHR2-F1
#
_entry.id   AF-A0AAE3AHR2-F1
#
_cell.length_a   1.000
_cell.length_b   1.000
_cell.length_c   1.000
_cell.angle_alpha   90.00
_cell.angle_beta   90.00
_cell.angle_gamma   90.00
#
_symmetry.space_group_name_H-M   'P 1'
#
loop_
_entity.id
_entity.type
_entity.pdbx_description
1 polymer ?
#
loop_
_entity_poly.entity_id
_entity_poly.type
_entity_poly.pdbx_seq_one_letter_code
_entity_poly.pdbx_strand_id
1 'polypeptide(L)'
;MDRDVKRNIAENAPIENPPEGGAGRDPLQDLSPEACTFEVFQQLNSKTGTLRVQAYAGQRTFPVPGASVLVTHDFADGTRRFSAGMTDESGVFGDILLPAPNNALAQSPTGEMPYALYDIRVSHPGCRTEIYRAVPVFPGVTSIQPVQFLAVGER
;
A
#
# COMPACT_ATOMS: atom_id res chain seq x y z
N MET A 1 39.92 69.67 6.17
CA MET A 1 38.52 69.79 5.73
C MET A 1 38.58 69.95 4.23
N ASP A 2 37.82 69.16 3.49
CA ASP A 2 37.45 69.28 2.06
C ASP A 2 37.32 67.87 1.48
N ARG A 3 36.07 67.39 1.35
CA ARG A 3 35.75 66.29 0.44
C ARG A 3 34.46 66.61 -0.30
N ASP A 4 34.64 66.62 -1.61
CA ASP A 4 33.74 66.86 -2.70
C ASP A 4 32.40 66.12 -2.62
N VAL A 5 31.37 66.86 -3.01
CA VAL A 5 30.09 66.35 -3.51
C VAL A 5 30.32 65.46 -4.73
N LYS A 6 29.89 64.20 -4.64
CA LYS A 6 29.49 63.37 -5.79
C LYS A 6 28.19 62.63 -5.47
N ARG A 7 27.16 63.09 -6.17
CA ARG A 7 25.85 62.48 -6.51
C ARG A 7 25.93 60.94 -6.58
N ASN A 8 24.89 60.23 -6.12
CA ASN A 8 24.41 59.01 -6.77
C ASN A 8 22.92 58.78 -6.47
N ILE A 9 22.18 58.59 -7.56
CA ILE A 9 20.77 58.28 -7.66
C ILE A 9 20.76 56.82 -8.11
N ALA A 10 20.22 55.92 -7.30
CA ALA A 10 19.90 54.51 -7.58
C ALA A 10 19.24 53.98 -6.30
N GLU A 11 18.15 53.23 -6.25
CA GLU A 11 17.26 52.62 -7.24
C GLU A 11 16.00 52.24 -6.44
N ASN A 12 14.83 52.27 -7.07
CA ASN A 12 13.60 51.71 -6.50
C ASN A 12 13.76 50.18 -6.42
N ALA A 13 14.24 49.65 -5.30
CA ALA A 13 14.10 48.22 -5.01
C ALA A 13 12.65 47.96 -4.53
N PRO A 14 11.91 47.02 -5.14
CA PRO A 14 10.64 46.61 -4.57
C PRO A 14 10.89 46.00 -3.19
N ILE A 15 10.17 46.50 -2.18
CA ILE A 15 9.97 45.79 -0.93
C ILE A 15 9.29 44.46 -1.26
N GLU A 16 10.05 43.36 -1.23
CA GLU A 16 9.49 42.01 -1.22
C GLU A 16 8.77 41.83 0.12
N ASN A 17 7.52 42.29 0.17
CA ASN A 17 6.59 41.81 1.18
C ASN A 17 6.42 40.31 0.93
N PRO A 18 6.66 39.42 1.92
CA PRO A 18 6.20 38.05 1.80
C PRO A 18 4.69 38.08 1.48
N PRO A 19 4.15 37.19 0.65
CA PRO A 19 2.71 37.15 0.44
C PRO A 19 2.03 36.71 1.74
N GLU A 20 1.68 37.68 2.59
CA GLU A 20 0.60 37.53 3.56
C GLU A 20 -0.71 37.55 2.78
N GLY A 21 -1.07 36.37 2.27
CA GLY A 21 -2.32 36.14 1.55
C GLY A 21 -2.93 34.85 2.05
N GLY A 22 -3.71 34.94 3.12
CA GLY A 22 -4.54 33.85 3.60
C GLY A 22 -5.46 33.33 2.50
N ALA A 23 -5.31 32.06 2.17
CA ALA A 23 -6.44 31.18 1.97
C ALA A 23 -6.41 30.23 3.15
N GLY A 24 -7.57 29.97 3.75
CA GLY A 24 -7.69 28.95 4.77
C GLY A 24 -6.99 27.69 4.26
N ARG A 25 -6.38 26.92 5.17
CA ARG A 25 -6.29 25.49 4.88
C ARG A 25 -7.74 25.05 4.80
N ASP A 26 -8.32 25.07 3.60
CA ASP A 26 -9.46 24.23 3.29
C ASP A 26 -9.10 22.87 3.89
N PRO A 27 -9.87 22.34 4.88
CA PRO A 27 -9.58 21.06 5.50
C PRO A 27 -9.61 19.88 4.51
N LEU A 28 -9.83 20.17 3.23
CA LEU A 28 -9.81 19.29 2.08
C LEU A 28 -8.55 19.56 1.26
N GLN A 29 -7.40 19.62 1.92
CA GLN A 29 -6.11 19.65 1.24
C GLN A 29 -6.00 18.36 0.40
N ASP A 30 -6.37 18.52 -0.86
CA ASP A 30 -5.98 17.77 -2.05
C ASP A 30 -5.43 16.37 -1.74
N LEU A 31 -6.27 15.34 -1.82
CA LEU A 31 -5.75 14.02 -2.17
C LEU A 31 -5.23 14.14 -3.61
N SER A 32 -4.01 14.66 -3.74
CA SER A 32 -3.28 14.69 -5.01
C SER A 32 -3.33 13.28 -5.61
N PRO A 33 -3.37 13.09 -6.95
CA PRO A 33 -3.39 11.76 -7.57
C PRO A 33 -2.24 10.85 -7.12
N GLU A 34 -1.23 11.44 -6.47
CA GLU A 34 -0.13 10.84 -5.72
C GLU A 34 -0.58 9.95 -4.55
N ALA A 35 -1.78 10.13 -3.99
CA ALA A 35 -2.30 9.35 -2.86
C ALA A 35 -2.40 7.85 -3.16
N CYS A 36 -2.53 7.48 -4.43
CA CYS A 36 -2.54 6.09 -4.89
C CYS A 36 -1.17 5.63 -5.42
N THR A 37 -0.06 6.30 -5.12
CA THR A 37 1.30 5.85 -5.49
C THR A 37 1.89 4.92 -4.44
N PHE A 38 2.86 4.10 -4.85
CA PHE A 38 3.56 3.19 -3.95
C PHE A 38 4.33 3.92 -2.84
N GLU A 39 4.93 5.08 -3.14
CA GLU A 39 5.68 5.86 -2.16
C GLU A 39 4.77 6.41 -1.06
N VAL A 40 3.64 7.01 -1.42
CA VAL A 40 2.66 7.50 -0.45
C VAL A 40 2.07 6.33 0.35
N PHE A 41 1.77 5.21 -0.31
CA PHE A 41 1.32 4.01 0.36
C PHE A 41 2.31 3.54 1.43
N GLN A 42 3.62 3.48 1.15
CA GLN A 42 4.59 3.09 2.17
C GLN A 42 4.68 4.08 3.34
N GLN A 43 4.49 5.38 3.09
CA GLN A 43 4.48 6.41 4.14
C GLN A 43 3.27 6.26 5.08
N LEU A 44 2.09 6.02 4.51
CA LEU A 44 0.86 5.80 5.28
C LEU A 44 0.88 4.44 6.01
N ASN A 45 1.49 3.43 5.40
CA ASN A 45 1.57 2.07 5.92
C ASN A 45 2.89 1.83 6.66
N SER A 46 3.14 2.63 7.70
CA SER A 46 4.37 2.61 8.51
C SER A 46 4.48 1.41 9.47
N LYS A 47 3.43 0.59 9.60
CA LYS A 47 3.44 -0.65 10.38
C LYS A 47 3.46 -1.86 9.44
N THR A 48 3.43 -3.04 10.04
CA THR A 48 3.47 -4.30 9.29
C THR A 48 2.38 -5.20 9.81
N GLY A 49 1.62 -5.79 8.89
CA GLY A 49 0.74 -6.92 9.15
C GLY A 49 1.36 -8.20 8.59
N THR A 50 0.91 -9.34 9.10
CA THR A 50 1.34 -10.64 8.60
C THR A 50 0.21 -11.23 7.79
N LEU A 51 0.49 -11.72 6.59
CA LEU A 51 -0.42 -12.50 5.79
C LEU A 51 0.03 -13.96 5.77
N ARG A 52 -0.92 -14.87 5.89
CA ARG A 52 -0.73 -16.31 5.73
C ARG A 52 -1.73 -16.85 4.72
N VAL A 53 -1.21 -17.40 3.64
CA VAL A 53 -2.02 -18.09 2.63
C VAL A 53 -2.09 -19.58 2.96
N GLN A 54 -3.28 -20.16 2.91
CA GLN A 54 -3.49 -21.59 3.14
C GLN A 54 -4.29 -22.18 1.99
N ALA A 55 -3.64 -23.01 1.17
CA ALA A 55 -4.21 -23.60 -0.02
C ALA A 55 -4.69 -25.03 0.21
N TYR A 56 -5.95 -25.26 -0.15
CA TYR A 56 -6.58 -26.58 -0.04
C TYR A 56 -7.42 -26.92 -1.27
N ALA A 57 -7.56 -28.22 -1.55
CA ALA A 57 -8.45 -28.79 -2.56
C ALA A 57 -9.50 -29.71 -1.90
N GLY A 58 -10.52 -30.10 -2.69
CA GLY A 58 -11.55 -31.06 -2.25
C GLY A 58 -12.29 -30.63 -0.99
N GLN A 59 -12.86 -29.41 -0.99
CA GLN A 59 -13.56 -28.82 0.16
C GLN A 59 -12.71 -28.72 1.44
N ARG A 60 -11.46 -28.25 1.33
CA ARG A 60 -10.50 -28.11 2.44
C ARG A 60 -10.01 -29.43 3.04
N THR A 61 -10.13 -30.53 2.32
CA THR A 61 -9.69 -31.85 2.79
C THR A 61 -8.20 -32.09 2.51
N PHE A 62 -7.68 -31.57 1.40
CA PHE A 62 -6.32 -31.87 0.94
C PHE A 62 -5.49 -30.59 0.86
N PRO A 63 -4.36 -30.46 1.60
CA PRO A 63 -3.44 -29.36 1.39
C PRO A 63 -2.83 -29.43 -0.02
N VAL A 64 -2.60 -28.27 -0.64
CA VAL A 64 -1.99 -28.19 -1.96
C VAL A 64 -0.58 -27.62 -1.84
N PRO A 65 0.46 -28.47 -1.82
CA PRO A 65 1.84 -28.02 -1.85
C PRO A 65 2.25 -27.51 -3.23
N GLY A 66 3.27 -26.65 -3.29
CA GLY A 66 3.81 -26.14 -4.55
C GLY A 66 2.88 -25.17 -5.30
N ALA A 67 1.84 -24.66 -4.65
CA ALA A 67 1.00 -23.62 -5.23
C ALA A 67 1.73 -22.28 -5.22
N SER A 68 1.93 -21.68 -6.39
CA SER A 68 2.57 -20.38 -6.53
C SER A 68 1.63 -19.28 -6.04
N VAL A 69 2.05 -18.55 -5.01
CA VAL A 69 1.37 -17.41 -4.42
C VAL A 69 2.08 -16.14 -4.86
N LEU A 70 1.30 -15.15 -5.30
CA LEU A 70 1.76 -13.82 -5.66
C LEU A 70 0.88 -12.78 -4.96
N VAL A 71 1.50 -11.90 -4.18
CA VAL A 71 0.84 -10.78 -3.49
C VAL A 71 1.19 -9.47 -4.18
N THR A 72 0.17 -8.75 -4.61
CA THR A 72 0.29 -7.48 -5.33
C THR A 72 -0.61 -6.41 -4.75
N HIS A 73 -0.35 -5.17 -5.12
CA HIS A 73 -1.26 -4.05 -4.94
C HIS A 73 -1.24 -3.18 -6.18
N ASP A 74 -2.41 -2.71 -6.61
CA ASP A 74 -2.52 -1.82 -7.76
C ASP A 74 -2.43 -0.36 -7.32
N PHE A 75 -1.45 0.36 -7.88
CA PHE A 75 -1.24 1.78 -7.64
C PHE A 75 -1.49 2.56 -8.92
N ALA A 76 -1.69 3.88 -8.81
CA ALA A 76 -1.85 4.76 -9.97
C ALA A 76 -0.61 4.74 -10.90
N ASP A 77 0.57 4.47 -10.34
CA ASP A 77 1.85 4.30 -11.08
C ASP A 77 2.08 2.86 -11.56
N GLY A 78 1.13 1.95 -11.31
CA GLY A 78 1.13 0.56 -11.76
C GLY A 78 1.14 -0.47 -10.63
N THR A 79 0.95 -1.74 -11.01
CA THR A 79 0.89 -2.85 -10.05
C THR A 79 2.27 -3.15 -9.44
N ARG A 80 2.36 -3.12 -8.10
CA ARG A 80 3.57 -3.53 -7.37
C ARG A 80 3.41 -4.93 -6.78
N ARG A 81 4.50 -5.68 -6.79
CA ARG A 81 4.61 -7.00 -6.16
C ARG A 81 5.26 -6.84 -4.80
N PHE A 82 4.62 -7.38 -3.77
CA PHE A 82 5.12 -7.34 -2.39
C PHE A 82 5.77 -8.65 -1.98
N SER A 83 5.18 -9.77 -2.38
CA SER A 83 5.72 -11.09 -2.05
C SER A 83 5.35 -12.12 -3.12
N ALA A 84 6.21 -13.11 -3.29
CA ALA A 84 5.99 -14.25 -4.16
C ALA A 84 6.67 -15.49 -3.56
N GLY A 85 6.01 -16.63 -3.66
CA GLY A 85 6.54 -17.89 -3.14
C GLY A 85 5.66 -19.07 -3.51
N MET A 86 5.96 -20.23 -2.91
CA MET A 86 5.17 -21.45 -3.07
C MET A 86 4.70 -21.96 -1.70
N THR A 87 3.55 -22.63 -1.68
CA THR A 87 3.07 -23.32 -0.48
C THR A 87 3.94 -24.54 -0.14
N ASP A 88 4.16 -24.77 1.16
CA ASP A 88 4.87 -25.94 1.69
C ASP A 88 4.00 -27.22 1.67
N GLU A 89 4.52 -28.34 2.17
CA GLU A 89 3.85 -29.65 2.25
C GLU A 89 2.48 -29.60 2.95
N SER A 90 2.30 -28.67 3.88
CA SER A 90 1.03 -28.42 4.59
C SER A 90 0.07 -27.54 3.80
N GLY A 91 0.42 -27.14 2.57
CA GLY A 91 -0.35 -26.22 1.74
C GLY A 91 -0.30 -24.77 2.23
N VAL A 92 0.69 -24.40 3.05
CA VAL A 92 0.78 -23.08 3.67
C VAL A 92 1.89 -22.25 3.02
N PHE A 93 1.64 -20.96 2.81
CA PHE A 93 2.67 -19.97 2.55
C PHE A 93 2.48 -18.84 3.56
N GLY A 94 3.29 -18.87 4.62
CA GLY A 94 3.14 -18.02 5.80
C GLY A 94 4.19 -16.92 5.90
N ASP A 95 4.10 -16.15 6.98
CA ASP A 95 5.08 -15.12 7.37
C ASP A 95 5.28 -14.00 6.33
N ILE A 96 4.24 -13.72 5.54
CA ILE A 96 4.29 -12.67 4.53
C ILE A 96 4.12 -11.33 5.25
N LEU A 97 5.22 -10.62 5.45
CA LEU A 97 5.22 -9.27 6.02
C LEU A 97 4.78 -8.26 4.96
N LEU A 98 3.69 -7.55 5.24
CA LEU A 98 3.12 -6.56 4.34
C LEU A 98 2.93 -5.23 5.07
N PRO A 99 3.22 -4.08 4.41
CA PRO A 99 2.92 -2.78 4.98
C PRO A 99 1.46 -2.67 5.41
N ALA A 100 1.23 -2.12 6.59
CA ALA A 100 -0.10 -1.90 7.13
C ALA A 100 -0.18 -0.53 7.80
N PRO A 101 -1.37 0.09 7.86
CA PRO A 101 -1.53 1.41 8.45
C PRO A 101 -1.28 1.34 9.95
N ASN A 102 -0.94 2.47 10.57
CA ASN A 102 -0.79 2.51 12.01
C ASN A 102 -2.17 2.61 12.68
N ASN A 103 -2.61 1.54 13.37
CA ASN A 103 -3.87 1.52 14.12
C ASN A 103 -4.05 2.71 15.08
N ALA A 104 -2.97 3.32 15.59
CA ALA A 104 -3.05 4.48 16.47
C ALA A 104 -3.60 5.75 15.77
N LEU A 105 -3.51 5.82 14.44
CA LEU A 105 -4.02 6.94 13.63
C LEU A 105 -5.47 6.73 13.18
N ALA A 106 -5.98 5.49 13.20
CA ALA A 106 -7.36 5.15 12.84
C ALA A 106 -8.43 5.69 13.82
N GLN A 107 -8.01 6.28 14.95
CA GLN A 107 -8.87 7.03 15.88
C GLN A 107 -9.12 8.49 15.43
N SER A 108 -8.50 8.92 14.34
CA SER A 108 -8.75 10.24 13.77
C SER A 108 -10.10 10.25 13.06
N PRO A 109 -10.92 11.31 13.22
CA PRO A 109 -12.25 11.42 12.59
C PRO A 109 -12.20 11.47 11.05
N THR A 110 -11.02 11.50 10.46
CA THR A 110 -10.73 11.53 9.02
C THR A 110 -10.93 10.19 8.29
N GLY A 111 -11.19 9.09 9.01
CA GLY A 111 -11.57 7.81 8.37
C GLY A 111 -10.44 7.07 7.66
N GLU A 112 -9.21 7.13 8.17
CA GLU A 112 -8.13 6.24 7.70
C GLU A 112 -8.52 4.77 7.93
N MET A 113 -8.45 3.96 6.87
CA MET A 113 -8.77 2.53 6.96
C MET A 113 -7.78 1.86 7.93
N PRO A 114 -8.25 1.05 8.89
CA PRO A 114 -7.37 0.35 9.85
C PRO A 114 -6.64 -0.86 9.23
N TYR A 115 -6.68 -1.01 7.91
CA TYR A 115 -6.07 -2.09 7.15
C TYR A 115 -5.58 -1.59 5.79
N ALA A 116 -4.57 -2.28 5.26
CA ALA A 116 -4.17 -2.18 3.88
C ALA A 116 -4.85 -3.29 3.07
N LEU A 117 -5.23 -3.01 1.83
CA LEU A 117 -5.81 -4.01 0.93
C LEU A 117 -4.72 -4.62 0.06
N TYR A 118 -4.83 -5.88 -0.33
CA TYR A 118 -3.91 -6.53 -1.25
C TYR A 118 -4.64 -7.48 -2.20
N ASP A 119 -4.06 -7.70 -3.37
CA ASP A 119 -4.50 -8.72 -4.31
C ASP A 119 -3.59 -9.94 -4.18
N ILE A 120 -4.21 -11.12 -4.06
CA ILE A 120 -3.50 -12.38 -3.89
C ILE A 120 -3.91 -13.29 -5.05
N ARG A 121 -2.92 -13.65 -5.87
CA ARG A 121 -3.09 -14.61 -6.96
C ARG A 121 -2.41 -15.90 -6.56
N VAL A 122 -3.14 -17.02 -6.65
CA VAL A 122 -2.62 -18.34 -6.32
C VAL A 122 -2.89 -19.30 -7.46
N SER A 123 -1.83 -19.93 -7.98
CA SER A 123 -1.90 -20.81 -9.14
C SER A 123 -1.15 -22.12 -8.87
N HIS A 124 -1.73 -23.22 -9.33
CA HIS A 124 -1.11 -24.54 -9.28
C HIS A 124 -1.34 -25.23 -10.63
N PRO A 125 -0.35 -25.91 -11.24
CA PRO A 125 -0.46 -26.46 -12.60
C PRO A 125 -1.63 -27.44 -12.78
N GLY A 126 -2.00 -28.17 -11.72
CA GLY A 126 -3.13 -29.12 -11.74
C GLY A 126 -4.47 -28.52 -11.32
N CYS A 127 -4.56 -27.22 -11.05
CA CYS A 127 -5.77 -26.58 -10.54
C CYS A 127 -6.06 -25.26 -11.25
N ARG A 128 -7.30 -24.77 -11.10
CA ARG A 128 -7.63 -23.43 -11.59
C ARG A 128 -6.88 -22.37 -10.77
N THR A 129 -6.42 -21.31 -11.43
CA THR A 129 -5.84 -20.14 -10.73
C THR A 129 -6.96 -19.39 -9.99
N GLU A 130 -6.75 -19.13 -8.71
CA GLU A 130 -7.66 -18.34 -7.89
C GLU A 130 -7.06 -16.94 -7.65
N ILE A 131 -7.93 -15.92 -7.66
CA ILE A 131 -7.54 -14.52 -7.47
C ILE A 131 -8.46 -13.93 -6.42
N TYR A 132 -7.87 -13.45 -5.33
CA TYR A 132 -8.55 -12.76 -4.24
C TYR A 132 -8.18 -11.28 -4.31
N ARG A 133 -9.17 -10.43 -4.45
CA ARG A 133 -8.97 -8.98 -4.52
C ARG A 133 -9.36 -8.32 -3.22
N ALA A 134 -8.70 -7.21 -2.91
CA ALA A 134 -9.00 -6.40 -1.74
C ALA A 134 -8.99 -7.22 -0.43
N VAL A 135 -7.95 -8.03 -0.23
CA VAL A 135 -7.74 -8.79 1.01
C VAL A 135 -7.17 -7.85 2.08
N PRO A 136 -7.87 -7.66 3.21
CA PRO A 136 -7.43 -6.74 4.26
C PRO A 136 -6.30 -7.35 5.08
N VAL A 137 -5.26 -6.55 5.31
CA VAL A 137 -4.13 -6.86 6.18
C VAL A 137 -4.05 -5.79 7.25
N PHE A 138 -4.14 -6.25 8.50
CA PHE A 138 -4.15 -5.40 9.68
C PHE A 138 -2.77 -5.39 10.35
N PRO A 139 -2.35 -4.26 10.94
CA PRO A 139 -1.04 -4.15 11.57
C PRO A 139 -0.97 -5.02 12.84
N GLY A 140 0.15 -5.72 13.03
CA GLY A 140 0.42 -6.52 14.23
C GLY A 140 -0.40 -7.80 14.40
N VAL A 141 -1.23 -8.17 13.41
CA VAL A 141 -1.99 -9.43 13.45
C VAL A 141 -1.71 -10.28 12.20
N THR A 142 -1.91 -11.59 12.33
CA THR A 142 -1.81 -12.53 11.21
C THR A 142 -3.17 -12.69 10.54
N SER A 143 -3.30 -12.13 9.34
CA SER A 143 -4.44 -12.30 8.44
C SER A 143 -4.31 -13.61 7.70
N ILE A 144 -5.32 -14.48 7.78
CA ILE A 144 -5.31 -15.78 7.12
C ILE A 144 -6.18 -15.71 5.88
N GLN A 145 -5.58 -15.92 4.71
CA GLN A 145 -6.30 -16.03 3.44
C GLN A 145 -6.41 -17.52 3.06
N PRO A 146 -7.58 -18.16 3.30
CA PRO A 146 -7.81 -19.50 2.79
C PRO A 146 -8.03 -19.45 1.27
N VAL A 147 -7.40 -20.38 0.57
CA VAL A 147 -7.50 -20.59 -0.87
C VAL A 147 -8.11 -21.95 -1.11
N GLN A 148 -9.21 -21.98 -1.85
CA GLN A 148 -9.87 -23.22 -2.22
C GLN A 148 -9.65 -23.46 -3.71
N PHE A 149 -8.78 -24.41 -4.02
CA PHE A 149 -8.61 -24.87 -5.38
C PHE A 149 -9.80 -25.71 -5.82
N LEU A 150 -10.31 -25.36 -6.99
CA LEU A 150 -11.19 -26.22 -7.76
C LEU A 150 -10.32 -27.04 -8.70
N ALA A 151 -10.45 -28.37 -8.60
CA ALA A 151 -9.88 -29.27 -9.58
C ALA A 151 -10.43 -28.89 -10.96
N VAL A 152 -9.55 -28.80 -11.96
CA VAL A 152 -10.02 -28.76 -13.34
C VAL A 152 -10.59 -30.15 -13.60
N GLY A 153 -11.92 -30.26 -13.69
CA GLY A 153 -12.54 -31.55 -13.93
C GLY A 153 -11.97 -32.16 -15.20
N GLU A 154 -11.39 -33.35 -15.09
CA GLU A 154 -11.17 -34.22 -16.25
C GLU A 154 -12.56 -34.51 -16.83
N ARG A 155 -12.83 -33.96 -18.03
CA ARG A 155 -13.98 -34.36 -18.84
C ARG A 155 -13.62 -35.56 -19.68
#